data_AF-A0A9D6NXZ7-F1
#
_entry.id   AF-A0A9D6NXZ7-F1
#
_cell.length_a   1.000
_cell.length_b   1.000
_cell.length_c   1.000
_cell.angle_alpha   90.00
_cell.angle_beta   90.00
_cell.angle_gamma   90.00
#
_symmetry.space_group_name_H-M   'P 1'
#
loop_
_entity.id
_entity.type
_entity.pdbx_description
1 polymer ?
#
loop_
_entity_poly.entity_id
_entity_poly.type
_entity_poly.pdbx_seq_one_letter_code
_entity_poly.pdbx_strand_id
1 'polypeptide(L)'
;NSTATRLQVVVFPDILDPGEAAAVIIFASDAFGDPVLDEDMVVSLVSGGGEVLLGGVAVDDGQPLEVTEDVYAADGVYVAEFVASPLVRGPAVLRVVDLSDPTELVVEVGVDVR
;
A
#
# COMPACT_ATOMS: atom_id res chain seq x y z
N ASN A 1 -10.97 16.44 -19.23
CA ASN A 1 -9.50 16.25 -19.14
C ASN A 1 -9.30 15.06 -18.22
N SER A 2 -8.77 13.97 -18.74
CA SER A 2 -8.47 12.78 -17.93
C SER A 2 -7.22 13.11 -17.09
N THR A 3 -7.43 13.24 -15.79
CA THR A 3 -6.41 13.33 -14.73
C THR A 3 -5.95 11.91 -14.45
N ALA A 4 -5.03 11.39 -15.25
CA ALA A 4 -4.48 10.07 -14.99
C ALA A 4 -3.69 10.10 -13.67
N THR A 5 -4.10 9.30 -12.70
CA THR A 5 -3.39 9.08 -11.44
C THR A 5 -2.03 8.41 -11.73
N ARG A 6 -1.07 8.57 -10.83
CA ARG A 6 0.21 7.88 -10.82
C ARG A 6 0.42 7.38 -9.40
N LEU A 7 0.75 6.10 -9.30
CA LEU A 7 1.00 5.44 -8.03
C LEU A 7 2.49 5.16 -7.87
N GLN A 8 3.03 5.51 -6.72
CA GLN A 8 4.33 5.03 -6.25
C GLN A 8 4.11 4.27 -4.95
N VAL A 9 4.69 3.07 -4.85
CA VAL A 9 4.50 2.21 -3.67
C VAL A 9 5.85 1.89 -3.05
N VAL A 10 5.93 2.02 -1.73
CA VAL A 10 7.09 1.68 -0.92
C VAL A 10 6.64 0.68 0.14
N VAL A 11 7.41 -0.39 0.33
CA VAL A 11 7.20 -1.32 1.44
C VAL A 11 8.41 -1.28 2.35
N PHE A 12 8.19 -1.16 3.66
CA PHE A 12 9.27 -1.14 4.63
C PHE A 12 8.91 -1.83 5.95
N PRO A 13 9.76 -2.76 6.45
CA PRO A 13 10.89 -3.35 5.73
C PRO A 13 10.42 -4.24 4.56
N ASP A 14 11.22 -4.36 3.50
CA ASP A 14 10.93 -5.23 2.33
C ASP A 14 11.44 -6.67 2.52
N ILE A 15 12.08 -6.94 3.66
CA ILE A 15 12.57 -8.23 4.10
C ILE A 15 12.09 -8.44 5.54
N LEU A 16 11.34 -9.52 5.76
CA LEU A 16 10.65 -9.80 7.02
C LEU A 16 11.04 -11.18 7.56
N ASP A 17 11.12 -11.29 8.88
CA ASP A 17 11.06 -12.58 9.55
C ASP A 17 9.59 -13.05 9.69
N PRO A 18 9.31 -14.36 9.85
CA PRO A 18 7.95 -14.85 9.94
C PRO A 18 7.21 -14.28 11.16
N GLY A 19 6.05 -13.67 10.93
CA GLY A 19 5.26 -12.98 11.96
C GLY A 19 5.58 -11.49 12.12
N GLU A 20 6.56 -10.94 11.39
CA GLU A 20 6.83 -9.50 11.36
C GLU A 20 5.87 -8.76 10.42
N ALA A 21 5.68 -7.47 10.70
CA ALA A 21 4.85 -6.55 9.92
C ALA A 21 5.71 -5.59 9.08
N ALA A 22 5.21 -5.26 7.89
CA ALA A 22 5.70 -4.18 7.05
C ALA A 22 4.60 -3.16 6.77
N ALA A 23 4.99 -1.89 6.71
CA ALA A 23 4.13 -0.84 6.20
C ALA A 23 4.20 -0.81 4.67
N VAL A 24 3.04 -0.68 4.03
CA VAL A 24 2.88 -0.42 2.60
C VAL A 24 2.42 1.02 2.48
N ILE A 25 3.27 1.88 1.92
CA ILE A 25 3.02 3.31 1.74
C ILE A 25 2.80 3.57 0.25
N ILE A 26 1.70 4.23 -0.08
CA ILE A 26 1.26 4.50 -1.44
C ILE A 26 1.17 6.01 -1.62
N PHE A 27 1.84 6.54 -2.63
CA PHE A 27 1.76 7.94 -3.02
C PHE A 27 0.94 8.02 -4.31
N ALA A 28 -0.19 8.73 -4.26
CA ALA A 28 -1.05 9.00 -5.40
C ALA A 28 -0.88 10.46 -5.84
N SER A 29 -0.53 10.66 -7.11
CA SER A 29 -0.34 11.99 -7.70
C SER A 29 -0.94 12.05 -9.10
N ASP A 30 -1.31 13.24 -9.57
CA ASP A 30 -1.81 13.43 -10.93
C ASP A 30 -0.67 13.52 -11.96
N ALA A 31 -1.00 13.82 -13.22
CA ALA A 31 -0.01 13.95 -14.28
C ALA A 31 1.00 15.10 -14.06
N PHE A 32 0.65 16.09 -13.23
CA PHE A 32 1.43 17.28 -12.90
C PHE A 32 2.22 17.13 -11.59
N GLY A 33 1.95 16.07 -10.82
CA GLY A 33 2.60 15.77 -9.56
C GLY A 33 1.87 16.35 -8.35
N ASP A 34 0.65 16.86 -8.53
CA ASP A 34 -0.20 17.28 -7.43
C ASP A 34 -0.84 16.04 -6.76
N PRO A 35 -1.00 16.03 -5.43
CA PRO A 35 -1.54 14.86 -4.73
C PRO A 35 -2.99 14.60 -5.09
N VAL A 36 -3.35 13.32 -5.19
CA VAL A 36 -4.73 12.88 -5.47
C VAL A 36 -5.36 12.34 -4.20
N LEU A 37 -6.52 12.90 -3.86
CA LEU A 37 -7.17 12.79 -2.55
C LEU A 37 -8.46 11.99 -2.66
N ASP A 38 -8.90 11.43 -1.52
CA ASP A 38 -10.16 10.70 -1.39
C ASP A 38 -10.29 9.53 -2.38
N GLU A 39 -9.17 8.90 -2.72
CA GLU A 39 -9.15 7.77 -3.65
C GLU A 39 -9.34 6.43 -2.92
N ASP A 40 -10.14 5.55 -3.53
CA ASP A 40 -10.37 4.20 -3.02
C ASP A 40 -9.22 3.29 -3.44
N MET A 41 -8.17 3.20 -2.62
CA MET A 41 -6.99 2.37 -2.87
C MET A 41 -7.12 1.00 -2.23
N VAL A 42 -6.76 -0.07 -2.95
CA VAL A 42 -6.81 -1.45 -2.43
C VAL A 42 -5.45 -2.15 -2.51
N VAL A 43 -5.01 -2.77 -1.42
CA VAL A 43 -3.82 -3.62 -1.35
C VAL A 43 -4.22 -5.09 -1.21
N SER A 44 -3.62 -5.95 -2.03
CA SER A 44 -3.91 -7.39 -2.06
C SER A 44 -2.63 -8.22 -2.21
N LEU A 45 -2.64 -9.42 -1.62
CA LEU A 45 -1.56 -10.39 -1.80
C LEU A 45 -1.84 -11.23 -3.05
N VAL A 46 -0.96 -11.15 -4.05
CA VAL A 46 -1.08 -11.90 -5.32
C VAL A 46 -0.44 -13.28 -5.21
N SER A 47 0.71 -13.36 -4.53
CA SER A 47 1.47 -14.60 -4.36
C SER A 47 2.41 -14.52 -3.16
N GLY A 48 2.87 -15.67 -2.68
CA GLY A 48 3.70 -15.80 -1.48
C GLY A 48 2.88 -16.12 -0.23
N GLY A 49 3.48 -15.97 0.95
CA GLY A 49 2.82 -16.24 2.22
C GLY A 49 2.81 -15.04 3.15
N GLY A 50 1.64 -14.78 3.72
CA GLY A 50 1.38 -13.63 4.58
C GLY A 50 -0.08 -13.25 4.51
N GLU A 51 -0.41 -12.15 5.15
CA GLU A 51 -1.74 -11.58 5.17
C GLU A 51 -1.62 -10.06 5.14
N VAL A 52 -2.52 -9.40 4.40
CA VAL A 52 -2.70 -7.95 4.50
C VAL A 52 -3.73 -7.74 5.61
N LEU A 53 -3.32 -7.12 6.72
CA LEU A 53 -4.19 -6.96 7.90
C LEU A 53 -5.23 -5.85 7.69
N LEU A 54 -6.41 -6.04 8.28
CA LEU A 54 -7.53 -5.09 8.55
C LEU A 54 -7.67 -3.89 7.58
N GLY A 55 -7.42 -4.08 6.29
CA GLY A 55 -7.16 -2.93 5.43
C GLY A 55 -6.61 -3.33 4.08
N GLY A 56 -7.23 -4.32 3.43
CA GLY A 56 -7.12 -4.43 1.97
C GLY A 56 -7.53 -3.13 1.26
N VAL A 57 -8.04 -2.13 1.98
CA VAL A 57 -8.20 -0.73 1.56
C VAL A 57 -7.10 0.10 2.23
N ALA A 58 -6.28 0.79 1.44
CA ALA A 58 -5.35 1.78 1.97
C ALA A 58 -6.13 3.05 2.30
N VAL A 59 -5.86 3.63 3.46
CA VAL A 59 -6.59 4.79 3.97
C VAL A 59 -5.71 6.03 3.81
N ASP A 60 -6.31 7.15 3.38
CA ASP A 60 -5.66 8.46 3.42
C ASP A 60 -5.15 8.70 4.84
N ASP A 61 -3.86 8.94 4.99
CA ASP A 61 -3.16 8.92 6.27
C ASP A 61 -3.53 10.10 7.20
N GLY A 62 -4.44 10.98 6.75
CA GLY A 62 -5.08 12.03 7.53
C GLY A 62 -5.97 11.54 8.70
N GLN A 63 -5.95 10.24 9.03
CA GLN A 63 -6.47 9.68 10.27
C GLN A 63 -5.36 8.91 11.00
N PRO A 64 -5.23 9.03 12.34
CA PRO A 64 -4.17 8.36 13.08
C PRO A 64 -4.29 6.84 13.00
N LEU A 65 -3.38 6.20 12.27
CA LEU A 65 -3.03 4.79 12.46
C LEU A 65 -2.33 4.66 13.82
N GLU A 66 -2.73 3.69 14.65
CA GLU A 66 -2.35 3.55 16.07
C GLU A 66 -0.84 3.37 16.37
N VAL A 67 0.08 3.69 15.45
CA VAL A 67 1.52 3.50 15.63
C VAL A 67 2.41 4.70 15.22
N THR A 68 1.88 5.80 14.68
CA THR A 68 2.69 7.03 14.45
C THR A 68 1.84 8.29 14.59
N GLU A 69 2.28 9.26 15.42
CA GLU A 69 1.63 10.57 15.54
C GLU A 69 1.75 11.40 14.24
N ASP A 70 0.58 11.89 13.82
CA ASP A 70 0.21 12.67 12.64
C ASP A 70 0.79 14.10 12.64
N VAL A 71 1.29 14.53 11.47
CA VAL A 71 1.58 15.94 11.18
C VAL A 71 1.11 16.27 9.76
N TYR A 72 -0.21 16.31 9.54
CA TYR A 72 -0.92 16.75 8.31
C TYR A 72 -0.75 15.78 7.11
N ALA A 73 -1.66 15.60 6.14
CA ALA A 73 -3.04 16.01 5.89
C ALA A 73 -3.29 15.81 4.38
N ALA A 74 -4.27 15.00 3.95
CA ALA A 74 -4.81 15.03 2.58
C ALA A 74 -3.74 15.35 1.51
N ASP A 75 -2.67 14.54 1.51
CA ASP A 75 -1.44 14.76 0.75
C ASP A 75 -1.21 13.65 -0.29
N GLY A 76 -2.23 12.81 -0.49
CA GLY A 76 -2.20 11.69 -1.42
C GLY A 76 -1.37 10.51 -0.92
N VAL A 77 -1.09 10.44 0.39
CA VAL A 77 -0.39 9.31 1.00
C VAL A 77 -1.39 8.36 1.67
N TYR A 78 -1.30 7.09 1.29
CA TYR A 78 -2.15 6.03 1.82
C TYR A 78 -1.29 4.93 2.44
N VAL A 79 -1.74 4.35 3.55
CA VAL A 79 -0.99 3.31 4.26
C VAL A 79 -1.82 2.05 4.46
N ALA A 80 -1.17 0.90 4.30
CA ALA A 80 -1.67 -0.43 4.66
C ALA A 80 -0.59 -1.25 5.40
N GLU A 81 -1.01 -2.33 6.05
CA GLU A 81 -0.10 -3.22 6.79
C GLU A 81 -0.09 -4.63 6.20
N PHE A 82 1.10 -5.18 6.01
CA PHE A 82 1.33 -6.57 5.61
C PHE A 82 2.03 -7.33 6.74
N VAL A 83 1.54 -8.52 7.08
CA VAL A 83 2.17 -9.41 8.05
C VAL A 83 2.64 -10.69 7.38
N ALA A 84 3.92 -10.99 7.53
CA ALA A 84 4.53 -12.22 7.02
C ALA A 84 3.96 -13.45 7.73
N SER A 85 3.59 -14.48 6.96
CA SER A 85 3.03 -15.70 7.55
C SER A 85 4.10 -16.47 8.32
N PRO A 86 3.79 -17.01 9.52
CA PRO A 86 4.72 -17.88 10.25
C PRO A 86 4.98 -19.23 9.54
N LEU A 87 4.20 -19.58 8.51
CA LEU A 87 4.21 -20.89 7.87
C LEU A 87 4.89 -20.93 6.51
N VAL A 88 5.29 -19.78 5.96
CA VAL A 88 5.79 -19.67 4.59
C VAL A 88 7.08 -18.85 4.58
N ARG A 89 7.98 -19.19 3.65
CA ARG A 89 9.23 -18.47 3.38
C ARG A 89 9.37 -18.24 1.88
N GLY A 90 10.11 -17.19 1.52
CA GLY A 90 10.39 -16.78 0.17
C GLY A 90 9.58 -15.55 -0.26
N PRO A 91 9.56 -15.27 -1.58
CA PRO A 91 9.02 -14.03 -2.10
C PRO A 91 7.50 -13.97 -1.97
N ALA A 92 7.01 -12.78 -1.66
CA ALA A 92 5.62 -12.35 -1.72
C ALA A 92 5.47 -11.17 -2.68
N VAL A 93 4.32 -11.10 -3.34
CA VAL A 93 3.98 -10.00 -4.25
C VAL A 93 2.70 -9.36 -3.77
N LEU A 94 2.80 -8.08 -3.41
CA LEU A 94 1.68 -7.22 -3.07
C LEU A 94 1.26 -6.43 -4.30
N ARG A 95 -0.04 -6.29 -4.50
CA ARG A 95 -0.64 -5.51 -5.58
C ARG A 95 -1.48 -4.39 -5.00
N VAL A 96 -1.23 -3.18 -5.49
CA VAL A 96 -1.99 -1.97 -5.19
C VAL A 96 -2.81 -1.60 -6.41
N VAL A 97 -4.10 -1.30 -6.20
CA VAL A 97 -5.07 -0.93 -7.23
C VAL A 97 -5.80 0.33 -6.79
N ASP A 98 -5.88 1.31 -7.69
CA ASP A 98 -6.79 2.46 -7.58
C ASP A 98 -8.17 2.06 -8.14
N LEU A 99 -9.22 2.10 -7.31
CA LEU A 99 -10.58 1.71 -7.70
C LEU A 99 -11.41 2.87 -8.26
N SER A 100 -10.96 4.12 -8.18
CA SER A 100 -11.72 5.26 -8.69
C SER A 100 -11.67 5.38 -10.20
N ASP A 101 -10.58 4.91 -10.82
CA ASP A 101 -10.45 4.79 -12.27
C ASP A 101 -10.53 3.31 -12.70
N PRO A 102 -11.63 2.88 -13.34
CA PRO A 102 -11.81 1.50 -13.79
C PRO A 102 -10.89 1.09 -14.95
N THR A 103 -9.94 1.94 -15.37
CA THR A 103 -8.87 1.58 -16.32
C THR A 103 -7.55 1.15 -15.67
N GLU A 104 -7.56 0.92 -14.35
CA GLU A 104 -6.62 0.08 -13.58
C GLU A 104 -5.15 0.47 -13.67
N LEU A 105 -4.73 1.43 -12.84
CA LEU A 105 -3.34 1.53 -12.44
C LEU A 105 -3.05 0.47 -11.39
N VAL A 106 -2.25 -0.51 -11.79
CA VAL A 106 -1.80 -1.59 -10.93
C VAL A 106 -0.31 -1.43 -10.68
N VAL A 107 0.07 -1.36 -9.41
CA VAL A 107 1.47 -1.43 -8.99
C VAL A 107 1.69 -2.72 -8.21
N GLU A 108 2.69 -3.50 -8.61
CA GLU A 108 3.12 -4.70 -7.91
C GLU A 108 4.47 -4.45 -7.23
N VAL A 109 4.57 -4.83 -5.96
CA VAL A 109 5.78 -4.67 -5.16
C VAL A 109 6.14 -5.99 -4.49
N GLY A 110 7.44 -6.30 -4.49
CA GLY A 110 7.97 -7.53 -3.90
C GLY A 110 8.35 -7.34 -2.44
N VAL A 111 8.12 -8.38 -1.65
CA VAL A 111 8.55 -8.51 -0.25
C VAL A 111 9.17 -9.89 -0.08
N ASP A 112 10.19 -10.06 0.76
CA ASP A 112 10.83 -11.35 1.01
C ASP A 112 10.63 -11.80 2.47
N VAL A 113 10.17 -13.03 2.67
CA VAL A 113 9.99 -13.62 4.01
C VAL A 113 11.08 -14.66 4.26
N ARG A 114 11.87 -14.50 5.33
CA ARG A 114 13.06 -15.32 5.57
C ARG A 114 12.85 -16.61 6.33
#